data_AF-A0A673ZMS4-F1
#
_entry.id   AF-A0A673ZMS4-F1
#
_cell.length_a   1.000
_cell.length_b   1.000
_cell.length_c   1.000
_cell.angle_alpha   90.00
_cell.angle_beta   90.00
_cell.angle_gamma   90.00
#
_symmetry.space_group_name_H-M   'P 1'
#
loop_
_entity.id
_entity.type
_entity.pdbx_description
1 polymer ?
#
loop_
_entity_poly.entity_id
_entity_poly.type
_entity_poly.pdbx_seq_one_letter_code
_entity_poly.pdbx_strand_id
1 'polypeptide(L)'
;MGKRKTKKFASMKRMISLKDQRIKEKDRAKVQETKKKDPSEIKEKEVPKYPSCLFFQYNTQLGPPYHILVDTNFINFSIKAKLDIVQSMMDCLYAKCIPCITDCVMAEIEKLGMKYRVALRIAKDPRFERLPCTHKGTYADDCLVQRVTQHKCYILATVDRDLKRRIRKIPGVPIMYISNHRSELTSDYQWVICGYRCVL
;
A
#
# COMPACT_ATOMS: atom_id res chain seq x y z
N MET A 1 65.82 48.06 13.09
CA MET A 1 65.70 46.87 12.21
C MET A 1 64.47 46.06 12.61
N GLY A 2 63.37 46.11 11.85
CA GLY A 2 62.15 45.34 12.13
C GLY A 2 62.23 43.94 11.53
N LYS A 3 62.18 42.88 12.36
CA LYS A 3 62.20 41.49 11.90
C LYS A 3 60.96 41.21 11.03
N ARG A 4 61.16 40.84 9.76
CA ARG A 4 60.08 40.40 8.85
C ARG A 4 59.50 39.08 9.36
N LYS A 5 58.19 39.04 9.61
CA LYS A 5 57.47 37.80 9.99
C LYS A 5 57.37 36.87 8.78
N THR A 6 57.85 35.65 8.93
CA THR A 6 57.77 34.60 7.91
C THR A 6 56.31 34.11 7.75
N LYS A 7 55.86 33.93 6.51
CA LYS A 7 54.52 33.41 6.22
C LYS A 7 54.45 31.93 6.60
N LYS A 8 53.36 31.52 7.25
CA LYS A 8 53.09 30.11 7.56
C LYS A 8 52.57 29.40 6.32
N PHE A 9 53.19 28.27 5.97
CA PHE A 9 52.72 27.39 4.89
C PHE A 9 51.42 26.67 5.32
N ALA A 10 50.56 26.35 4.34
CA ALA A 10 49.27 25.66 4.54
C ALA A 10 48.25 26.35 5.48
N SER A 11 48.20 27.68 5.50
CA SER A 11 47.16 28.41 6.24
C SER A 11 45.79 28.26 5.56
N MET A 12 44.94 27.39 6.11
CA MET A 12 43.55 27.22 5.65
C MET A 12 42.59 28.22 6.32
N LYS A 13 41.45 28.51 5.67
CA LYS A 13 40.35 29.26 6.28
C LYS A 13 39.77 28.43 7.44
N ARG A 14 39.61 29.04 8.63
CA ARG A 14 39.06 28.33 9.80
C ARG A 14 37.63 27.88 9.51
N MET A 15 37.42 26.56 9.49
CA MET A 15 36.09 25.94 9.45
C MET A 15 35.63 25.60 10.88
N ILE A 16 34.31 25.53 11.08
CA ILE A 16 33.74 25.12 12.36
C ILE A 16 34.07 23.65 12.57
N SER A 17 34.68 23.33 13.72
CA SER A 17 35.01 21.96 14.09
C SER A 17 33.75 21.22 14.55
N LEU A 18 33.66 19.93 14.24
CA LEU A 18 32.62 19.03 14.77
C LEU A 18 32.56 19.01 16.31
N LYS A 19 33.63 19.44 16.99
CA LYS A 19 33.74 19.56 18.45
C LYS A 19 33.41 20.96 18.99
N ASP A 20 32.99 21.92 18.16
CA ASP A 20 32.66 23.28 18.58
C ASP A 20 31.35 23.31 19.38
N GLN A 21 31.39 23.80 20.63
CA GLN A 21 30.26 23.78 21.59
C GLN A 21 28.98 24.44 21.07
N ARG A 22 29.06 25.24 20.00
CA ARG A 22 27.91 25.87 19.32
C ARG A 22 27.10 24.90 18.46
N ILE A 23 27.63 23.74 18.10
CA ILE A 23 26.90 22.71 17.36
C ILE A 23 26.08 21.87 18.35
N LYS A 24 24.78 21.73 18.09
CA LYS A 24 23.89 20.86 18.87
C LYS A 24 24.33 19.40 18.73
N GLU A 25 24.30 18.63 19.82
CA GLU A 25 24.73 17.22 19.82
C GLU A 25 23.96 16.35 18.81
N LYS A 26 22.72 16.71 18.48
CA LYS A 26 21.89 16.05 17.47
C LYS A 26 22.49 16.12 16.06
N ASP A 27 23.18 17.21 15.74
CA ASP A 27 23.82 17.43 14.43
C ASP A 27 25.27 16.91 14.42
N ARG A 28 25.88 16.71 15.60
CA ARG A 28 27.20 16.09 15.76
C ARG A 28 27.15 14.58 15.68
N ALA A 29 26.06 13.97 16.13
CA ALA A 29 25.89 12.54 16.05
C ALA A 29 25.78 12.17 14.56
N LYS A 30 26.82 11.55 14.00
CA LYS A 30 26.58 10.54 12.96
C LYS A 30 25.48 9.65 13.51
N VAL A 31 24.37 9.48 12.77
CA VAL A 31 23.28 8.56 13.11
C VAL A 31 23.94 7.36 13.76
N GLN A 32 23.75 7.21 15.08
CA GLN A 32 24.46 6.18 15.82
C GLN A 32 24.06 4.87 15.14
N GLU A 33 25.02 4.21 14.49
CA GLU A 33 24.87 2.81 14.19
C GLU A 33 24.45 2.17 15.51
N THR A 34 23.21 1.68 15.53
CA THR A 34 22.57 1.08 16.70
C THR A 34 23.62 0.23 17.41
N LYS A 35 23.87 0.55 18.69
CA LYS A 35 24.81 -0.16 19.57
C LYS A 35 24.83 -1.64 19.20
N LYS A 36 26.02 -2.20 18.91
CA LYS A 36 26.18 -3.65 18.76
C LYS A 36 25.67 -4.30 20.05
N LYS A 37 24.44 -4.82 20.01
CA LYS A 37 23.79 -5.52 21.13
C LYS A 37 24.65 -6.71 21.54
N ASP A 38 24.69 -6.98 22.85
CA ASP A 38 25.55 -7.98 23.49
C ASP A 38 25.47 -9.36 22.80
N PRO A 39 26.57 -10.12 22.70
CA PRO A 39 26.59 -11.42 22.01
C PRO A 39 25.66 -12.49 22.62
N SER A 40 25.20 -12.28 23.87
CA SER A 40 24.37 -13.22 24.63
C SER A 40 22.87 -12.90 24.59
N GLU A 41 22.47 -11.76 24.01
CA GLU A 41 21.06 -11.50 23.73
C GLU A 41 20.62 -12.39 22.58
N ILE A 42 19.59 -13.21 22.80
CA ILE A 42 18.92 -13.96 21.74
C ILE A 42 18.43 -12.93 20.72
N LYS A 43 19.12 -12.83 19.58
CA LYS A 43 18.67 -12.01 18.47
C LYS A 43 17.47 -12.71 17.85
N GLU A 44 16.29 -12.42 18.38
CA GLU A 44 15.03 -12.84 17.79
C GLU A 44 14.94 -12.23 16.39
N LYS A 45 15.27 -13.05 15.38
CA LYS A 45 15.01 -12.73 13.99
C LYS A 45 13.59 -13.15 13.71
N GLU A 46 12.68 -12.20 13.72
CA GLU A 46 11.33 -12.40 13.23
C GLU A 46 11.39 -12.65 11.72
N VAL A 47 11.48 -13.93 11.33
CA VAL A 47 11.30 -14.33 9.94
C VAL A 47 9.81 -14.54 9.73
N PRO A 48 9.15 -13.75 8.85
CA PRO A 48 7.74 -13.94 8.57
C PRO A 48 7.55 -15.34 7.98
N LYS A 49 6.72 -16.15 8.64
CA LYS A 49 6.37 -17.49 8.14
C LYS A 49 5.54 -17.36 6.87
N TYR A 50 5.77 -18.25 5.91
CA TYR A 50 4.93 -18.31 4.72
C TYR A 50 3.51 -18.75 5.10
N PRO A 51 2.45 -18.09 4.60
CA PRO A 51 1.09 -18.46 4.97
C PRO A 51 0.74 -19.85 4.44
N SER A 52 0.02 -20.65 5.23
CA SER A 52 -0.44 -21.99 4.85
C SER A 52 -1.46 -21.99 3.70
N CYS A 53 -2.10 -20.84 3.42
CA CYS A 53 -3.10 -20.69 2.38
C CYS A 53 -2.54 -20.67 0.95
N LEU A 54 -1.22 -20.58 0.81
CA LEU A 54 -0.55 -20.55 -0.47
C LEU A 54 0.05 -21.91 -0.79
N PHE A 55 -0.49 -22.55 -1.82
CA PHE A 55 0.20 -23.63 -2.51
C PHE A 55 1.09 -23.01 -3.58
N PHE A 56 2.38 -22.87 -3.28
CA PHE A 56 3.33 -22.03 -4.03
C PHE A 56 2.85 -20.58 -4.14
N GLN A 57 2.28 -20.19 -5.28
CA GLN A 57 1.74 -18.85 -5.51
C GLN A 57 0.21 -18.84 -5.65
N TYR A 58 -0.42 -20.01 -5.64
CA TYR A 58 -1.87 -20.16 -5.72
C TYR A 58 -2.49 -20.06 -4.34
N ASN A 59 -3.53 -19.25 -4.23
CA ASN A 59 -4.22 -19.00 -2.97
C ASN A 59 -5.51 -19.81 -2.92
N THR A 60 -5.54 -20.83 -2.08
CA THR A 60 -6.70 -21.74 -1.95
C THR A 60 -7.83 -21.16 -1.09
N GLN A 61 -7.59 -20.05 -0.40
CA GLN A 61 -8.59 -19.40 0.48
C GLN A 61 -9.49 -18.40 -0.23
N LEU A 62 -9.23 -18.10 -1.50
CA LEU A 62 -10.12 -17.26 -2.31
C LEU A 62 -11.28 -18.12 -2.79
N GLY A 63 -12.41 -18.04 -2.09
CA GLY A 63 -13.66 -18.69 -2.46
C GLY A 63 -14.84 -17.73 -2.35
N PRO A 64 -15.97 -18.02 -3.00
CA PRO A 64 -17.21 -17.26 -2.81
C PRO A 64 -17.68 -17.36 -1.34
N PRO A 65 -18.07 -16.25 -0.69
CA PRO A 65 -18.17 -14.88 -1.21
C PRO A 65 -16.81 -14.17 -1.30
N TYR A 66 -16.57 -13.50 -2.43
CA TYR A 66 -15.34 -12.75 -2.64
C TYR A 66 -15.35 -11.42 -1.91
N HIS A 67 -14.37 -11.18 -1.04
CA HIS A 67 -14.17 -9.89 -0.39
C HIS A 67 -13.25 -9.01 -1.23
N ILE A 68 -13.75 -7.85 -1.64
CA ILE A 68 -13.05 -6.96 -2.57
C ILE A 68 -12.77 -5.63 -1.87
N LEU A 69 -11.50 -5.34 -1.61
CA LEU A 69 -11.08 -4.05 -1.05
C LEU A 69 -11.15 -2.97 -2.14
N VAL A 70 -11.96 -1.95 -1.89
CA VAL A 70 -12.21 -0.86 -2.83
C VAL A 70 -11.41 0.38 -2.46
N ASP A 71 -10.77 0.95 -3.46
CA ASP A 71 -9.98 2.19 -3.38
C ASP A 71 -10.80 3.43 -3.82
N THR A 72 -10.41 4.63 -3.38
CA THR A 72 -11.11 5.90 -3.70
C THR A 72 -11.12 6.16 -5.21
N ASN A 73 -9.97 5.94 -5.86
CA ASN A 73 -9.81 6.13 -7.29
C ASN A 73 -10.70 5.17 -8.09
N PHE A 74 -10.86 3.93 -7.63
CA PHE A 74 -11.75 2.97 -8.27
C PHE A 74 -13.22 3.43 -8.28
N ILE A 75 -13.71 3.97 -7.17
CA ILE A 75 -15.07 4.53 -7.07
C ILE A 75 -15.21 5.73 -8.03
N ASN A 76 -14.21 6.60 -8.09
CA ASN A 76 -14.21 7.77 -8.96
C ASN A 76 -14.25 7.38 -10.45
N PHE A 77 -13.48 6.37 -10.83
CA PHE A 77 -13.51 5.83 -12.19
C PHE A 77 -14.84 5.13 -12.51
N SER A 78 -15.42 4.41 -11.55
CA SER A 78 -16.73 3.76 -11.71
C SER A 78 -17.85 4.77 -11.99
N ILE A 79 -17.86 5.89 -11.26
CA ILE A 79 -18.83 6.97 -11.47
C ILE A 79 -18.65 7.61 -12.85
N LYS A 80 -17.41 7.88 -13.27
CA LYS A 80 -17.11 8.43 -14.61
C LYS A 80 -17.56 7.49 -15.71
N ALA A 81 -17.37 6.18 -15.52
CA ALA A 81 -17.78 5.15 -16.48
C ALA A 81 -19.28 4.80 -16.41
N LYS A 82 -20.03 5.35 -15.43
CA LYS A 82 -21.44 5.06 -15.15
C LYS A 82 -21.71 3.58 -14.86
N LEU A 83 -20.80 2.94 -14.12
CA LEU A 83 -20.91 1.53 -13.74
C LEU A 83 -21.43 1.38 -12.32
N ASP A 84 -22.36 0.45 -12.11
CA ASP A 84 -22.70 -0.03 -10.77
C ASP A 84 -21.58 -0.97 -10.29
N ILE A 85 -20.94 -0.60 -9.18
CA ILE A 85 -19.75 -1.27 -8.63
C ILE A 85 -20.05 -2.72 -8.30
N VAL A 86 -21.18 -2.99 -7.63
CA VAL A 86 -21.53 -4.34 -7.16
C VAL A 86 -21.86 -5.25 -8.34
N GLN A 87 -22.67 -4.75 -9.28
CA GLN A 87 -23.03 -5.50 -10.48
C GLN A 87 -21.80 -5.80 -11.34
N SER A 88 -20.95 -4.79 -11.59
CA SER A 88 -19.73 -4.95 -12.39
C SER A 88 -18.75 -5.96 -11.77
N MET A 89 -18.68 -6.03 -10.43
CA MET A 89 -17.89 -7.05 -9.73
C MET A 89 -18.47 -8.45 -9.90
N MET A 90 -19.78 -8.61 -9.77
CA MET A 90 -20.46 -9.90 -9.97
C MET A 90 -20.34 -10.39 -11.41
N ASP A 91 -20.47 -9.51 -12.40
CA ASP A 91 -20.33 -9.83 -13.83
C ASP A 91 -18.87 -10.16 -14.22
N CYS A 92 -17.90 -9.74 -13.40
CA CYS A 92 -16.48 -10.03 -13.59
C CYS A 92 -16.09 -11.40 -12.98
N LEU A 93 -16.55 -11.68 -11.76
CA LEU A 93 -16.19 -12.88 -11.00
C LEU A 93 -17.17 -14.04 -11.16
N TYR A 94 -18.34 -13.79 -11.75
CA TYR A 94 -19.45 -14.74 -11.88
C TYR A 94 -19.85 -15.38 -10.54
N ALA A 95 -19.70 -14.65 -9.45
CA ALA A 95 -19.94 -15.11 -8.09
C ALA A 95 -20.37 -13.97 -7.17
N LYS A 96 -20.85 -14.32 -5.96
CA LYS A 96 -21.23 -13.33 -4.95
C LYS A 96 -20.00 -12.54 -4.49
N CYS A 97 -20.08 -11.23 -4.62
CA CYS A 97 -19.01 -10.30 -4.24
C CYS A 97 -19.50 -9.38 -3.12
N ILE A 98 -18.64 -9.16 -2.13
CA ILE A 98 -18.85 -8.23 -1.02
C ILE A 98 -17.78 -7.15 -1.15
N PRO A 99 -18.13 -5.93 -1.60
CA PRO A 99 -17.17 -4.85 -1.61
C PRO A 99 -16.93 -4.36 -0.18
N CYS A 100 -15.66 -4.23 0.19
CA CYS A 100 -15.22 -3.80 1.49
C CYS A 100 -14.50 -2.44 1.36
N ILE A 101 -14.85 -1.49 2.22
CA ILE A 101 -14.21 -0.17 2.28
C ILE A 101 -13.54 -0.03 3.64
N THR A 102 -12.30 0.44 3.64
CA THR A 102 -11.56 0.74 4.89
C THR A 102 -11.88 2.14 5.39
N ASP A 103 -11.80 2.35 6.70
CA ASP A 103 -12.04 3.67 7.31
C ASP A 103 -11.15 4.78 6.71
N CYS A 104 -9.96 4.43 6.24
CA CYS A 104 -9.00 5.40 5.71
C CYS A 104 -9.36 5.84 4.29
N VAL A 105 -9.82 4.91 3.46
CA VAL A 105 -10.41 5.23 2.15
C VAL A 105 -11.66 6.09 2.35
N MET A 106 -12.48 5.76 3.36
CA MET A 106 -13.67 6.56 3.69
C MET A 106 -13.29 8.00 4.10
N ALA A 107 -12.27 8.14 4.94
CA ALA A 107 -11.76 9.45 5.36
C ALA A 107 -11.13 10.24 4.19
N GLU A 108 -10.50 9.58 3.22
CA GLU A 108 -9.99 10.23 2.01
C GLU A 108 -11.12 10.79 1.14
N ILE A 109 -12.21 10.05 0.95
CA ILE A 109 -13.39 10.52 0.20
C ILE A 109 -14.02 11.74 0.89
N GLU A 110 -14.09 11.73 2.23
CA GLU A 110 -14.60 12.86 3.01
C GLU A 110 -13.72 14.11 2.86
N LYS A 111 -12.39 13.95 2.82
CA LYS A 111 -11.43 15.07 2.61
C LYS A 111 -11.52 15.69 1.22
N LEU A 112 -11.82 14.90 0.19
CA LEU A 112 -11.92 15.38 -1.19
C LEU A 112 -13.14 16.32 -1.43
N GLY A 113 -14.07 16.39 -0.47
CA GLY A 113 -15.09 17.43 -0.37
C GLY A 113 -16.29 17.26 -1.32
N MET A 114 -16.92 18.39 -1.67
CA MET A 114 -18.23 18.41 -2.34
C MET A 114 -18.26 17.73 -3.71
N LYS A 115 -17.13 17.75 -4.45
CA LYS A 115 -17.02 17.13 -5.78
C LYS A 115 -17.27 15.62 -5.74
N TYR A 116 -17.03 14.98 -4.59
CA TYR A 116 -17.12 13.53 -4.42
C TYR A 116 -18.32 13.11 -3.55
N ARG A 117 -19.34 13.98 -3.41
CA ARG A 117 -20.57 13.64 -2.68
C ARG A 117 -21.26 12.37 -3.20
N VAL A 118 -21.23 12.14 -4.52
CA VAL A 118 -21.82 10.93 -5.11
C VAL A 118 -21.03 9.69 -4.69
N ALA A 119 -19.70 9.75 -4.72
CA ALA A 119 -18.83 8.68 -4.23
C ALA A 119 -19.07 8.38 -2.75
N LEU A 120 -19.25 9.41 -1.94
CA LEU A 120 -19.56 9.27 -0.51
C LEU A 120 -20.91 8.59 -0.26
N ARG A 121 -21.93 8.84 -1.09
CA ARG A 121 -23.23 8.15 -0.98
C ARG A 121 -23.06 6.67 -1.31
N ILE A 122 -22.39 6.36 -2.41
CA ILE A 122 -22.13 4.97 -2.83
C ILE A 122 -21.32 4.21 -1.77
N ALA A 123 -20.27 4.84 -1.23
CA ALA A 123 -19.45 4.25 -0.16
C ALA A 123 -20.22 4.01 1.15
N LYS A 124 -21.34 4.71 1.38
CA LYS A 124 -22.21 4.52 2.56
C LYS A 124 -23.34 3.53 2.32
N ASP A 125 -23.47 2.96 1.12
CA ASP A 125 -24.51 1.99 0.83
C ASP A 125 -24.35 0.72 1.68
N PRO A 126 -25.45 0.10 2.14
CA PRO A 126 -25.42 -1.06 3.03
C PRO A 126 -24.86 -2.33 2.37
N ARG A 127 -24.66 -2.32 1.04
CA ARG A 127 -24.01 -3.39 0.30
C ARG A 127 -22.50 -3.43 0.54
N PHE A 128 -21.92 -2.32 1.01
CA PHE A 128 -20.50 -2.23 1.33
C PHE A 128 -20.24 -2.60 2.79
N GLU A 129 -19.29 -3.51 2.99
CA GLU A 129 -18.79 -3.84 4.31
C GLU A 129 -17.74 -2.82 4.75
N ARG A 130 -17.89 -2.25 5.95
CA ARG A 130 -16.89 -1.34 6.50
C ARG A 130 -15.89 -2.09 7.35
N LEU A 131 -14.62 -1.92 7.01
CA LEU A 131 -13.51 -2.55 7.71
C LEU A 131 -12.77 -1.53 8.59
N PRO A 132 -12.76 -1.74 9.92
CA PRO A 132 -12.10 -0.81 10.82
C PRO A 132 -10.59 -0.83 10.66
N CYS A 133 -9.96 0.34 10.73
CA CYS A 133 -8.50 0.49 10.67
C CYS A 133 -7.90 0.79 12.04
N THR A 134 -6.81 0.10 12.40
CA THR A 134 -6.14 0.23 13.71
C THR A 134 -4.97 1.21 13.73
N HIS A 135 -4.81 2.03 12.70
CA HIS A 135 -3.67 2.93 12.55
C HIS A 135 -4.07 4.40 12.59
N LYS A 136 -3.18 5.25 13.11
CA LYS A 136 -3.41 6.70 13.20
C LYS A 136 -3.00 7.38 11.90
N GLY A 137 -3.98 7.85 11.12
CA GLY A 137 -3.78 8.83 10.05
C GLY A 137 -2.71 8.48 9.00
N THR A 138 -2.67 7.23 8.53
CA THR A 138 -1.76 6.82 7.45
C THR A 138 -2.42 7.01 6.09
N TYR A 139 -1.61 6.98 5.03
CA TYR A 139 -2.10 6.91 3.65
C TYR A 139 -2.95 5.64 3.43
N ALA A 140 -4.04 5.73 2.67
CA ALA A 140 -4.91 4.59 2.41
C ALA A 140 -4.18 3.47 1.65
N ASP A 141 -3.29 3.82 0.72
CA ASP A 141 -2.45 2.88 -0.01
C ASP A 141 -1.67 1.93 0.91
N ASP A 142 -1.01 2.49 1.91
CA ASP A 142 -0.17 1.71 2.84
C ASP A 142 -1.04 0.83 3.74
N CYS A 143 -2.23 1.31 4.12
CA CYS A 143 -3.24 0.52 4.82
C CYS A 143 -3.66 -0.70 3.99
N LEU A 144 -3.99 -0.49 2.71
CA LEU A 144 -4.42 -1.56 1.80
C LEU A 144 -3.31 -2.60 1.61
N VAL A 145 -2.08 -2.14 1.37
CA VAL A 145 -0.91 -3.03 1.21
C VAL A 145 -0.66 -3.83 2.50
N GLN A 146 -0.72 -3.19 3.66
CA GLN A 146 -0.51 -3.88 4.94
C GLN A 146 -1.60 -4.92 5.21
N ARG A 147 -2.87 -4.56 5.00
CA ARG A 147 -4.02 -5.45 5.22
C ARG A 147 -3.93 -6.70 4.34
N VAL A 148 -3.59 -6.52 3.07
CA VAL A 148 -3.48 -7.63 2.11
C VAL A 148 -2.22 -8.47 2.32
N THR A 149 -1.15 -7.87 2.84
CA THR A 149 0.05 -8.63 3.24
C THR A 149 -0.26 -9.55 4.41
N GLN A 150 -1.03 -9.08 5.40
CA GLN A 150 -1.44 -9.84 6.58
C GLN A 150 -2.49 -10.90 6.23
N HIS A 151 -3.52 -10.51 5.49
CA HIS A 151 -4.65 -11.35 5.12
C HIS A 151 -4.77 -11.41 3.62
N LYS A 152 -4.38 -12.55 3.03
CA LYS A 152 -4.41 -12.75 1.58
C LYS A 152 -5.78 -13.14 1.04
N CYS A 153 -6.84 -13.00 1.83
CA CYS A 153 -8.22 -13.37 1.44
C CYS A 153 -8.98 -12.25 0.71
N TYR A 154 -8.29 -11.21 0.24
CA TYR A 154 -8.90 -10.06 -0.43
C TYR A 154 -8.46 -9.92 -1.88
N ILE A 155 -9.39 -9.50 -2.73
CA ILE A 155 -9.10 -8.94 -4.06
C ILE A 155 -8.96 -7.42 -3.91
N LEU A 156 -7.97 -6.81 -4.55
CA LEU A 156 -7.80 -5.34 -4.53
C LEU A 156 -8.36 -4.71 -5.80
N ALA A 157 -9.32 -3.80 -5.65
CA ALA A 157 -9.90 -3.01 -6.73
C ALA A 157 -9.25 -1.62 -6.78
N THR A 158 -8.30 -1.43 -7.70
CA THR A 158 -7.61 -0.14 -7.89
C THR A 158 -7.27 0.10 -9.36
N VAL A 159 -7.23 1.38 -9.75
CA VAL A 159 -6.80 1.81 -11.09
C VAL A 159 -5.36 2.34 -11.06
N ASP A 160 -4.79 2.57 -9.88
CA ASP A 160 -3.49 3.24 -9.75
C ASP A 160 -2.31 2.36 -10.12
N ARG A 161 -1.43 2.92 -10.94
CA ARG A 161 -0.27 2.20 -11.48
C ARG A 161 0.74 1.85 -10.39
N ASP A 162 0.97 2.76 -9.44
CA ASP A 162 1.97 2.55 -8.38
C ASP A 162 1.47 1.59 -7.29
N LEU A 163 0.18 1.64 -6.95
CA LEU A 163 -0.43 0.67 -6.04
C LEU A 163 -0.42 -0.74 -6.67
N LYS A 164 -0.78 -0.87 -7.95
CA LYS A 164 -0.65 -2.14 -8.69
C LYS A 164 0.78 -2.68 -8.67
N ARG A 165 1.79 -1.83 -8.91
CA ARG A 165 3.21 -2.25 -8.90
C ARG A 165 3.63 -2.77 -7.52
N ARG A 166 3.11 -2.18 -6.43
CA ARG A 166 3.36 -2.66 -5.05
C ARG A 166 2.69 -4.00 -4.79
N ILE A 167 1.41 -4.15 -5.15
CA ILE A 167 0.63 -5.37 -4.89
C ILE A 167 1.16 -6.55 -5.69
N ARG A 168 1.61 -6.36 -6.94
CA ARG A 168 2.20 -7.44 -7.76
C ARG A 168 3.43 -8.11 -7.12
N LYS A 169 4.10 -7.45 -6.18
CA LYS A 169 5.20 -8.05 -5.41
C LYS A 169 4.72 -9.08 -4.39
N ILE A 170 3.44 -9.04 -4.01
CA ILE A 170 2.82 -9.93 -3.03
C ILE A 170 2.15 -11.08 -3.80
N PRO A 171 2.62 -12.33 -3.65
CA PRO A 171 2.01 -13.46 -4.32
C PRO A 171 0.64 -13.81 -3.71
N GLY A 172 -0.28 -14.24 -4.57
CA GLY A 172 -1.61 -14.74 -4.19
C GLY A 172 -2.70 -13.68 -4.07
N VAL A 173 -2.44 -12.45 -4.51
CA VAL A 173 -3.39 -11.33 -4.45
C VAL A 173 -3.83 -10.94 -5.85
N PRO A 174 -5.10 -11.18 -6.22
CA PRO A 174 -5.67 -10.71 -7.48
C PRO A 174 -5.97 -9.20 -7.46
N ILE A 175 -5.82 -8.55 -8.62
CA ILE A 175 -6.06 -7.12 -8.80
C ILE A 175 -7.20 -6.92 -9.80
N MET A 176 -8.22 -6.17 -9.40
CA MET A 176 -9.31 -5.74 -10.27
C MET A 176 -9.13 -4.27 -10.69
N TYR A 177 -9.40 -3.96 -11.94
CA TYR A 177 -9.38 -2.59 -12.47
C TYR A 177 -10.48 -2.39 -13.50
N ILE A 178 -10.72 -1.13 -13.89
CA ILE A 178 -11.72 -0.77 -14.90
C ILE A 178 -11.01 -0.48 -16.22
N SER A 179 -11.48 -1.10 -17.29
CA SER A 179 -11.01 -0.93 -18.67
C SER A 179 -12.22 -0.99 -19.61
N ASN A 180 -12.32 -0.08 -20.58
CA ASN A 180 -13.37 -0.08 -21.61
C ASN A 180 -14.81 -0.30 -21.08
N HIS A 181 -15.19 0.43 -20.03
CA HIS A 181 -16.52 0.31 -19.38
C HIS A 181 -16.83 -1.08 -18.78
N ARG A 182 -15.83 -1.93 -18.54
CA ARG A 182 -15.99 -3.20 -17.82
C ARG A 182 -14.94 -3.31 -16.71
N SER A 183 -15.30 -3.97 -15.61
CA SER A 183 -14.30 -4.42 -14.63
C SER A 183 -13.58 -5.66 -15.17
N GLU A 184 -12.26 -5.57 -15.22
CA GLU A 184 -11.38 -6.67 -15.59
C GLU A 184 -10.56 -7.08 -14.37
N LEU A 185 -10.33 -8.38 -14.23
CA LEU A 185 -9.42 -8.94 -13.25
C LEU A 185 -8.11 -9.30 -13.93
N THR A 186 -7.03 -8.65 -13.48
CA THR A 186 -5.68 -9.14 -13.68
C THR A 186 -5.27 -9.93 -12.46
N SER A 187 -5.31 -11.24 -12.59
CA SER A 187 -4.33 -12.08 -11.93
C SER A 187 -3.19 -12.26 -12.92
N ASP A 188 -1.94 -12.05 -12.50
CA ASP A 188 -0.76 -12.51 -13.30
C ASP A 188 -0.77 -14.06 -13.51
N TYR A 189 -1.84 -14.73 -13.08
CA TYR A 189 -2.27 -16.08 -13.39
C TYR A 189 -3.70 -16.10 -13.95
N GLN A 190 -3.90 -15.58 -15.16
CA GLN A 190 -5.17 -15.56 -15.93
C GLN A 190 -5.84 -16.95 -16.10
N TRP A 191 -5.17 -18.04 -15.74
CA TRP A 191 -5.59 -19.40 -16.11
C TRP A 191 -6.54 -20.13 -15.14
N VAL A 192 -6.85 -19.60 -13.95
CA VAL A 192 -7.53 -20.43 -12.93
C VAL A 192 -8.83 -19.86 -12.36
N ILE A 193 -9.16 -18.58 -12.60
CA ILE A 193 -10.46 -18.05 -12.12
C ILE A 193 -11.58 -18.27 -13.14
N CYS A 194 -11.24 -18.51 -14.42
CA CYS A 194 -12.22 -18.79 -15.46
C CYS A 194 -11.94 -20.17 -16.08
N GLY A 195 -12.51 -21.21 -15.47
CA GLY A 195 -12.62 -22.54 -16.08
C GLY A 195 -13.55 -22.57 -17.31
N TYR A 196 -14.06 -21.42 -17.75
CA TYR A 196 -14.88 -21.27 -18.96
C TYR A 196 -14.51 -20.01 -19.74
N ARG A 197 -13.33 -20.03 -20.36
CA ARG A 197 -13.19 -19.34 -21.65
C ARG A 197 -12.47 -20.23 -22.63
N CYS A 198 -13.19 -21.28 -23.05
CA CYS A 198 -13.06 -21.80 -24.40
C CYS A 198 -13.16 -20.62 -25.38
N VAL A 199 -12.10 -20.47 -26.16
CA VAL A 199 -12.11 -20.12 -27.59
C VAL A 199 -13.45 -19.60 -28.11
N LEU A 200 -13.48 -18.31 -28.44
CA LEU A 200 -13.86 -17.73 -29.73
C LEU A 200 -13.57 -16.22 -29.71
#